data_AF-A0A0D2XFA0-F1
#
_entry.id   AF-A0A0D2XFA0-F1
#
_cell.length_a   1.000
_cell.length_b   1.000
_cell.length_c   1.000
_cell.angle_alpha   90.00
_cell.angle_beta   90.00
_cell.angle_gamma   90.00
#
_symmetry.space_group_name_H-M   'P 1'
#
loop_
_entity.id
_entity.type
_entity.pdbx_description
1 polymer ?
#
loop_
_entity_poly.entity_id
_entity_poly.type
_entity_poly.pdbx_seq_one_letter_code
_entity_poly.pdbx_strand_id
1 'polypeptide(L)'
;MGERIEYLLDLRKRLSHRQKKIDPDEYKQALNSPSMLLLYEAYKEASNYRDQCRTAVHQRMAQYHNKYSLAPEEDLMEVYALQEKWVRAAVDAAEQRLNYLQQFPFAYKNKEAIRGHIIAANDAMNGAVKALEEVEYNKRILFAKMSRRGPWV
;
A
#
# COMPACT_ATOMS: atom_id res chain seq x y z
N MET A 1 10.39 3.23 -7.84
CA MET A 1 9.23 2.58 -7.16
C MET A 1 9.26 1.07 -7.35
N GLY A 2 9.57 0.55 -8.54
CA GLY A 2 9.74 -0.89 -8.80
C GLY A 2 10.73 -1.60 -7.86
N GLU A 3 11.97 -1.11 -7.76
CA GLU A 3 12.99 -1.69 -6.85
C GLU A 3 12.54 -1.73 -5.38
N ARG A 4 11.83 -0.70 -4.92
CA ARG A 4 11.27 -0.65 -3.56
C ARG A 4 10.21 -1.74 -3.37
N ILE A 5 9.33 -1.94 -4.35
CA ILE A 5 8.31 -3.01 -4.31
C ILE A 5 8.97 -4.40 -4.32
N GLU A 6 9.97 -4.62 -5.19
CA GLU A 6 10.71 -5.88 -5.26
C GLU A 6 11.40 -6.22 -3.93
N TYR A 7 12.07 -5.23 -3.32
CA TYR A 7 12.65 -5.37 -1.99
C TYR A 7 11.61 -5.77 -0.95
N LEU A 8 10.44 -5.13 -0.93
CA LEU A 8 9.38 -5.45 0.03
C LEU A 8 8.77 -6.84 -0.20
N LEU A 9 8.66 -7.29 -1.45
CA LEU A 9 8.23 -8.64 -1.79
C LEU A 9 9.23 -9.69 -1.28
N ASP A 10 10.52 -9.44 -1.43
CA ASP A 10 11.57 -10.30 -0.88
C ASP A 10 11.55 -10.31 0.66
N LEU A 11 11.50 -9.13 1.30
CA LEU A 11 11.41 -9.02 2.76
C LEU A 11 10.20 -9.78 3.30
N ARG A 12 9.03 -9.63 2.66
CA ARG A 12 7.82 -10.38 2.98
C ARG A 12 8.02 -11.90 2.88
N LYS A 13 8.71 -12.38 1.85
CA LYS A 13 9.05 -13.82 1.71
C LYS A 13 9.93 -14.27 2.87
N ARG A 14 11.02 -13.55 3.16
CA ARG A 14 11.94 -13.86 4.26
C ARG A 14 11.22 -13.91 5.62
N LEU A 15 10.38 -12.92 5.92
CA LEU A 15 9.61 -12.87 7.16
C LEU A 15 8.58 -14.01 7.24
N SER A 16 7.94 -14.38 6.12
CA SER A 16 7.04 -15.54 6.08
C SER A 16 7.78 -16.85 6.39
N HIS A 17 8.96 -17.06 5.81
CA HIS A 17 9.77 -18.25 6.12
C HIS A 17 10.24 -18.27 7.57
N ARG A 18 10.68 -17.12 8.11
CA ARG A 18 11.06 -16.99 9.51
C ARG A 18 9.89 -17.31 10.43
N GLN A 19 8.72 -16.73 10.18
CA GLN A 19 7.51 -16.96 10.97
C GLN A 19 7.14 -18.44 11.04
N LYS A 20 7.28 -19.21 9.95
CA LYS A 20 7.01 -20.65 9.95
C LYS A 20 7.91 -21.45 10.89
N LYS A 21 9.16 -21.00 11.12
CA LYS A 21 10.16 -21.65 11.98
C LYS A 21 10.02 -21.32 13.47
N ILE A 22 9.16 -20.37 13.84
CA ILE A 22 8.88 -20.05 15.24
C ILE A 22 8.22 -21.26 15.88
N ASP A 23 8.81 -21.76 16.97
CA ASP A 23 8.20 -22.74 17.86
C ASP A 23 7.11 -22.05 18.71
N PRO A 24 5.84 -22.47 18.63
CA PRO A 24 4.77 -21.93 19.48
C PRO A 24 5.04 -22.10 20.97
N ASP A 25 5.67 -23.20 21.38
CA ASP A 25 5.88 -23.53 22.79
C ASP A 25 7.02 -22.69 23.39
N GLU A 26 7.93 -22.21 22.55
CA GLU A 26 9.01 -21.30 22.94
C GLU A 26 8.67 -19.82 22.67
N TYR A 27 7.45 -19.52 22.19
CA TYR A 27 7.07 -18.16 21.83
C TYR A 27 7.01 -17.25 23.05
N LYS A 28 7.96 -16.31 23.12
CA LYS A 28 7.96 -15.23 24.12
C LYS A 28 7.77 -13.91 23.41
N GLN A 29 6.62 -13.27 23.67
CA GLN A 29 6.33 -11.95 23.14
C GLN A 29 7.37 -10.94 23.64
N ALA A 30 7.85 -10.07 22.75
CA ALA A 30 8.66 -8.93 23.14
C ALA A 30 7.81 -7.97 23.99
N LEU A 31 8.22 -7.73 25.24
CA LEU A 31 7.57 -6.76 26.12
C LEU A 31 7.91 -5.34 25.64
N ASN A 32 6.89 -4.47 25.67
CA ASN A 32 6.83 -3.15 25.01
C ASN A 32 8.02 -2.23 25.35
N SER A 33 9.06 -2.22 24.50
CA SER A 33 10.10 -1.19 24.58
C SER A 33 9.57 0.15 24.03
N PRO A 34 10.12 1.30 24.46
CA PRO A 34 9.74 2.59 23.89
C PRO A 34 9.90 2.68 22.37
N SER A 35 10.97 2.08 21.82
CA SER A 35 11.20 2.01 20.37
C SER A 35 10.15 1.18 19.64
N MET A 36 9.65 0.11 20.27
CA MET A 36 8.59 -0.73 19.72
C MET A 36 7.27 0.03 19.65
N LEU A 37 6.92 0.81 20.67
CA LEU A 37 5.71 1.63 20.67
C LEU A 37 5.75 2.68 19.56
N LEU A 38 6.85 3.44 19.44
CA LEU A 38 7.01 4.47 18.41
C LEU A 38 6.89 3.89 16.99
N LEU A 39 7.56 2.77 16.72
CA LEU A 39 7.51 2.14 15.40
C LEU A 39 6.15 1.51 15.12
N TYR A 40 5.47 1.00 16.15
CA TYR A 40 4.11 0.50 16.03
C TYR A 40 3.11 1.62 15.68
N GLU A 41 3.22 2.77 16.33
CA GLU A 41 2.41 3.96 16.06
C GLU A 41 2.64 4.47 14.63
N ALA A 42 3.90 4.64 14.22
CA ALA A 42 4.25 5.06 12.85
C ALA A 42 3.66 4.11 11.79
N TYR A 43 3.76 2.80 12.01
CA TYR A 43 3.14 1.79 11.16
C TYR A 43 1.60 1.94 11.10
N LYS A 44 0.96 2.18 12.24
CA LYS A 44 -0.49 2.35 12.34
C LYS A 44 -0.97 3.61 11.63
N GLU A 45 -0.26 4.72 11.78
CA GLU A 45 -0.53 5.98 11.07
C GLU A 45 -0.40 5.80 9.56
N ALA A 46 0.67 5.17 9.07
CA ALA A 46 0.85 4.89 7.66
C ALA A 46 -0.29 4.02 7.09
N SER A 47 -0.74 3.02 7.85
CA SER A 47 -1.88 2.18 7.47
C SER A 47 -3.18 2.98 7.35
N ASN A 48 -3.47 3.82 8.35
CA ASN A 48 -4.66 4.67 8.35
C ASN A 48 -4.64 5.65 7.17
N TYR A 49 -3.49 6.29 6.92
CA TYR A 49 -3.32 7.21 5.80
C TYR A 49 -3.50 6.52 4.44
N ARG A 50 -3.01 5.28 4.29
CA ARG A 50 -3.29 4.48 3.11
C ARG A 50 -4.78 4.24 2.89
N ASP A 51 -5.53 3.93 3.95
CA ASP A 51 -6.98 3.69 3.84
C ASP A 51 -7.75 4.99 3.53
N GLN A 52 -7.30 6.13 4.05
CA GLN A 52 -7.82 7.45 3.65
C GLN A 52 -7.58 7.73 2.16
N CYS A 53 -6.36 7.51 1.67
CA CYS A 53 -6.04 7.72 0.25
C CYS A 53 -6.87 6.79 -0.66
N ARG A 54 -7.00 5.52 -0.27
CA ARG A 54 -7.88 4.56 -0.97
C ARG A 54 -9.31 5.09 -1.02
N THR A 55 -9.85 5.51 0.11
CA THR A 55 -11.23 6.03 0.21
C THR A 55 -11.43 7.25 -0.69
N ALA A 56 -10.49 8.18 -0.73
CA ALA A 56 -10.56 9.35 -1.61
C ALA A 56 -10.62 8.97 -3.10
N VAL A 57 -9.82 7.99 -3.54
CA VAL A 57 -9.88 7.47 -4.91
C VAL A 57 -11.26 6.87 -5.21
N HIS A 58 -11.77 5.99 -4.34
CA HIS A 58 -13.08 5.35 -4.54
C HIS A 58 -14.21 6.37 -4.57
N GLN A 59 -14.20 7.35 -3.66
CA GLN A 59 -15.20 8.42 -3.62
C GLN A 59 -15.18 9.28 -4.89
N ARG A 60 -14.00 9.65 -5.39
CA ARG A 60 -13.88 10.43 -6.61
C ARG A 60 -14.31 9.62 -7.84
N MET A 61 -13.85 8.37 -7.95
CA MET A 61 -14.21 7.46 -9.04
C MET A 61 -15.70 7.13 -9.09
N ALA A 62 -16.36 7.02 -7.92
CA ALA A 62 -17.80 6.73 -7.83
C ALA A 62 -18.67 7.78 -8.55
N GLN A 63 -18.21 9.03 -8.64
CA GLN A 63 -18.94 10.11 -9.32
C GLN A 63 -19.05 9.88 -10.84
N TYR A 64 -18.15 9.08 -11.41
CA TYR A 64 -18.06 8.87 -12.85
C TYR A 64 -18.63 7.53 -13.32
N HIS A 65 -18.96 6.60 -12.41
CA HIS A 65 -19.44 5.26 -12.73
C HIS A 65 -18.69 4.62 -13.92
N ASN A 66 -19.37 4.35 -15.04
CA ASN A 66 -18.81 3.80 -16.28
C ASN A 66 -18.43 4.86 -17.31
N LYS A 67 -18.63 6.15 -17.01
CA LYS A 67 -18.40 7.29 -17.91
C LYS A 67 -17.08 8.03 -17.62
N TYR A 68 -16.14 7.39 -16.93
CA TYR A 68 -14.85 8.00 -16.58
C TYR A 68 -14.11 8.58 -17.78
N SER A 69 -14.10 7.90 -18.93
CA SER A 69 -13.47 8.40 -20.16
C SER A 69 -14.08 9.69 -20.72
N LEU A 70 -15.30 10.04 -20.31
CA LEU A 70 -16.00 11.26 -20.71
C LEU A 70 -15.79 12.40 -19.71
N ALA A 71 -15.28 12.13 -18.51
CA ALA A 71 -15.06 13.13 -17.46
C ALA A 71 -14.15 14.28 -17.93
N PRO A 72 -14.35 15.52 -17.47
CA PRO A 72 -13.46 16.65 -17.70
C PRO A 72 -11.98 16.31 -17.50
N GLU A 73 -11.08 17.02 -18.19
CA GLU A 73 -9.64 16.75 -18.11
C GLU A 73 -9.11 16.99 -16.68
N GLU A 74 -9.61 18.03 -16.02
CA GLU A 74 -9.28 18.37 -14.63
C GLU A 74 -9.64 17.23 -13.68
N ASP A 75 -10.79 16.60 -13.90
CA ASP A 75 -11.26 15.47 -13.13
C ASP A 75 -10.40 14.21 -13.35
N LEU A 76 -10.01 13.95 -14.60
CA LEU A 76 -9.09 12.86 -14.93
C LEU A 76 -7.70 13.05 -14.29
N MET A 77 -7.19 14.27 -14.30
CA MET A 77 -5.92 14.62 -13.64
C MET A 77 -5.99 14.46 -12.12
N GLU A 78 -7.10 14.88 -11.50
CA GLU A 78 -7.29 14.73 -10.06
C GLU A 78 -7.34 13.26 -9.64
N VAL A 79 -8.10 12.42 -10.36
CA VAL A 79 -8.15 10.98 -10.09
C VAL A 79 -6.77 10.35 -10.26
N TYR A 80 -6.04 10.70 -11.32
CA TYR A 80 -4.67 10.24 -11.53
C TYR A 80 -3.77 10.58 -10.33
N ALA A 81 -3.80 11.83 -9.86
CA ALA A 81 -3.01 12.27 -8.71
C ALA A 81 -3.40 11.54 -7.41
N LEU A 82 -4.70 11.33 -7.17
CA LEU A 82 -5.20 10.58 -6.02
C LEU A 82 -4.74 9.12 -6.05
N GLN A 83 -4.76 8.47 -7.22
CA GLN A 83 -4.29 7.10 -7.37
C GLN A 83 -2.77 6.98 -7.15
N GLU A 84 -1.96 7.89 -7.70
CA GLU A 84 -0.51 7.92 -7.41
C GLU A 84 -0.24 8.09 -5.90
N LYS A 85 -1.00 8.96 -5.24
CA LYS A 85 -0.90 9.19 -3.79
C LYS A 85 -1.24 7.91 -3.01
N TRP A 86 -2.30 7.21 -3.41
CA TRP A 86 -2.69 5.94 -2.80
C TRP A 86 -1.60 4.86 -2.99
N VAL A 87 -1.03 4.72 -4.19
CA VAL A 87 0.07 3.77 -4.45
C VAL A 87 1.24 4.03 -3.49
N ARG A 88 1.68 5.29 -3.38
CA ARG A 88 2.78 5.66 -2.49
C ARG A 88 2.47 5.33 -1.03
N ALA A 89 1.26 5.66 -0.56
CA ALA A 89 0.83 5.35 0.79
C ALA A 89 0.75 3.83 1.05
N ALA A 90 0.35 3.03 0.05
CA ALA A 90 0.27 1.58 0.17
C ALA A 90 1.64 0.91 0.25
N VAL A 91 2.61 1.37 -0.54
CA VAL A 91 4.01 0.92 -0.43
C VAL A 91 4.57 1.29 0.94
N ASP A 92 4.33 2.51 1.41
CA ASP A 92 4.85 2.99 2.69
C ASP A 92 4.25 2.21 3.89
N ALA A 93 2.93 2.01 3.90
CA ALA A 93 2.27 1.20 4.92
C ALA A 93 2.75 -0.26 4.95
N ALA A 94 3.04 -0.85 3.76
CA ALA A 94 3.61 -2.18 3.68
C ALA A 94 5.04 -2.22 4.25
N GLU A 95 5.86 -1.24 3.89
CA GLU A 95 7.23 -1.11 4.38
C GLU A 95 7.30 -0.96 5.89
N GLN A 96 6.55 -0.01 6.46
CA GLN A 96 6.54 0.20 7.91
C GLN A 96 6.12 -1.07 8.66
N ARG A 97 5.10 -1.78 8.16
CA ARG A 97 4.64 -3.04 8.76
C ARG A 97 5.70 -4.14 8.69
N LEU A 98 6.37 -4.31 7.55
CA LEU A 98 7.38 -5.35 7.37
C LEU A 98 8.66 -5.03 8.14
N ASN A 99 9.09 -3.76 8.16
CA ASN A 99 10.25 -3.31 8.94
C ASN A 99 10.00 -3.48 10.44
N TYR A 100 8.79 -3.17 10.94
CA TYR A 100 8.40 -3.43 12.32
C TYR A 100 8.56 -4.92 12.68
N LEU A 101 8.04 -5.82 11.83
CA LEU A 101 8.18 -7.27 12.01
C LEU A 101 9.61 -7.77 11.88
N GLN A 102 10.45 -7.12 11.08
CA GLN A 102 11.86 -7.45 10.94
C GLN A 102 12.63 -7.11 12.22
N GLN A 103 12.37 -5.94 12.79
CA GLN A 103 13.01 -5.45 14.02
C GLN A 103 12.48 -6.16 15.27
N PHE A 104 11.19 -6.50 15.29
CA PHE A 104 10.53 -7.16 16.41
C PHE A 104 9.81 -8.45 15.96
N PRO A 105 10.57 -9.54 15.73
CA PRO A 105 10.02 -10.79 15.21
C PRO A 105 8.95 -11.44 16.10
N PHE A 106 8.92 -11.11 17.38
CA PHE A 106 8.00 -11.63 18.39
C PHE A 106 7.06 -10.54 18.94
N ALA A 107 6.79 -9.49 18.15
CA ALA A 107 6.06 -8.31 18.60
C ALA A 107 4.61 -8.57 19.04
N TYR A 108 4.01 -9.63 18.53
CA TYR A 108 2.58 -9.88 18.66
C TYR A 108 2.28 -10.99 19.68
N LYS A 109 1.00 -11.23 19.95
CA LYS A 109 0.57 -12.23 20.94
C LYS A 109 0.97 -13.67 20.58
N ASN A 110 1.07 -13.99 19.29
CA ASN A 110 1.39 -15.33 18.80
C ASN A 110 1.85 -15.33 17.34
N LYS A 111 2.31 -16.50 16.88
CA LYS A 111 2.75 -16.79 15.52
C LYS A 111 1.68 -16.52 14.46
N GLU A 112 0.40 -16.73 14.77
CA GLU A 112 -0.73 -16.48 13.89
C GLU A 112 -0.96 -14.99 13.66
N ALA A 113 -0.81 -14.16 14.70
CA ALA A 113 -0.91 -12.71 14.58
C ALA A 113 0.19 -12.17 13.67
N ILE A 114 1.44 -12.64 13.83
CA ILE A 114 2.55 -12.30 12.93
C ILE A 114 2.19 -12.63 11.48
N ARG A 115 1.65 -13.84 11.24
CA ARG A 115 1.19 -14.24 9.90
C ARG A 115 0.13 -13.29 9.35
N GLY A 116 -0.85 -12.90 10.17
CA GLY A 116 -1.88 -11.93 9.80
C GLY A 116 -1.29 -10.60 9.35
N HIS A 117 -0.28 -10.08 10.05
CA HIS A 117 0.41 -8.86 9.65
C HIS A 117 1.20 -9.02 8.34
N ILE A 118 1.87 -10.16 8.13
CA ILE A 118 2.56 -10.46 6.86
C ILE A 118 1.55 -10.50 5.69
N ILE A 119 0.39 -11.12 5.89
CA ILE A 119 -0.70 -11.15 4.88
C ILE A 119 -1.20 -9.74 4.61
N ALA A 120 -1.47 -8.95 5.65
CA ALA A 120 -1.97 -7.59 5.48
C ALA A 120 -0.96 -6.66 4.77
N ALA A 121 0.35 -6.88 4.96
CA ALA A 121 1.38 -6.19 4.17
C ALA A 121 1.34 -6.61 2.70
N ASN A 122 1.17 -7.91 2.43
CA ASN A 122 1.02 -8.43 1.08
C ASN A 122 -0.23 -7.86 0.38
N ASP A 123 -1.35 -7.76 1.09
CA ASP A 123 -2.58 -7.17 0.55
C ASP A 123 -2.42 -5.68 0.24
N ALA A 124 -1.65 -4.95 1.06
CA ALA A 124 -1.29 -3.56 0.78
C ALA A 124 -0.50 -3.44 -0.54
N MET A 125 0.50 -4.30 -0.73
CA MET A 125 1.31 -4.32 -1.95
C MET A 125 0.50 -4.75 -3.17
N ASN A 126 -0.35 -5.77 -3.06
CA ASN A 126 -1.26 -6.18 -4.14
C ASN A 126 -2.23 -5.06 -4.52
N GLY A 127 -2.73 -4.31 -3.52
CA GLY A 127 -3.54 -3.12 -3.76
C GLY A 127 -2.75 -2.04 -4.52
N ALA A 128 -1.49 -1.81 -4.17
CA ALA A 128 -0.62 -0.87 -4.86
C ALA A 128 -0.35 -1.28 -6.32
N VAL A 129 -0.13 -2.56 -6.59
CA VAL A 129 0.08 -3.08 -7.95
C VAL A 129 -1.16 -2.88 -8.82
N LYS A 130 -2.34 -3.25 -8.31
CA LYS A 130 -3.61 -3.01 -9.02
C LYS A 130 -3.84 -1.52 -9.27
N ALA A 131 -3.58 -0.68 -8.27
CA ALA A 131 -3.68 0.76 -8.43
C ALA A 131 -2.71 1.29 -9.49
N LEU A 132 -1.49 0.77 -9.60
CA LEU A 132 -0.54 1.11 -10.66
C LEU A 132 -1.07 0.72 -12.05
N GLU A 133 -1.67 -0.46 -12.20
CA GLU A 133 -2.29 -0.90 -13.46
C GLU A 133 -3.44 0.04 -13.86
N GLU A 134 -4.28 0.44 -12.90
CA GLU A 134 -5.35 1.41 -13.10
C GLU A 134 -4.82 2.81 -13.45
N VAL A 135 -3.74 3.26 -12.80
CA VAL A 135 -3.06 4.52 -13.10
C VAL A 135 -2.57 4.54 -14.54
N GLU A 136 -1.90 3.48 -15.00
CA GLU A 136 -1.39 3.39 -16.37
C GLU A 136 -2.53 3.36 -17.40
N TYR A 137 -3.65 2.69 -17.08
CA TYR A 137 -4.86 2.75 -17.93
C TYR A 137 -5.45 4.16 -17.99
N ASN A 138 -5.65 4.80 -16.83
CA ASN A 138 -6.22 6.14 -16.74
C ASN A 138 -5.33 7.21 -17.38
N LYS A 139 -4.02 7.05 -17.26
CA LYS A 139 -3.01 7.85 -17.95
C LYS A 139 -3.19 7.80 -19.46
N ARG A 140 -3.41 6.61 -20.05
CA ARG A 140 -3.67 6.48 -21.50
C ARG A 140 -4.94 7.21 -21.92
N ILE A 141 -6.01 7.17 -21.11
CA ILE A 141 -7.24 7.93 -21.35
C ILE A 141 -6.95 9.43 -21.35
N LEU A 142 -6.25 9.91 -20.33
CA LEU A 142 -5.87 11.32 -20.20
C LEU A 142 -5.02 11.77 -21.40
N PHE A 143 -3.97 11.01 -21.75
CA PHE A 143 -3.14 11.30 -22.92
C PHE A 143 -3.93 11.35 -24.21
N ALA A 144 -4.82 10.37 -24.46
CA ALA A 144 -5.66 10.34 -25.65
C ALA A 144 -6.62 11.54 -25.72
N LYS A 145 -7.07 12.06 -24.56
CA LYS A 145 -7.92 13.24 -24.49
C LYS A 145 -7.14 14.53 -24.75
N MET A 146 -5.98 14.69 -24.12
CA MET A 146 -5.08 15.82 -24.33
C MET A 146 -4.58 15.87 -25.78
N SER A 147 -4.21 14.73 -26.37
CA SER A 147 -3.70 14.67 -27.75
C SER A 147 -4.75 15.02 -28.80
N ARG A 148 -6.04 14.80 -28.52
CA ARG A 148 -7.16 15.18 -29.41
C ARG A 148 -7.43 16.69 -29.41
N ARG A 149 -6.93 17.44 -28.43
CA ARG A 149 -7.08 18.91 -28.37
C ARG A 149 -6.06 19.68 -29.22
N GLY A 150 -5.11 18.97 -29.87
CA GLY A 150 -4.06 19.60 -30.69
C GLY A 150 -2.97 20.28 -29.86
N PRO A 151 -1.81 20.63 -30.43
CA PRO A 151 -0.78 21.36 -29.70
C PRO A 151 -1.32 22.74 -29.34
N TRP A 152 -1.15 23.12 -28.08
CA TRP A 152 -1.39 24.47 -27.55
C TRP A 152 -0.87 25.52 -28.55
N VAL A 153 -1.78 26.36 -29.06
CA VAL A 153 -1.46 27.64 -29.72
C VAL A 153 -1.70 28.74 -28.71
#